data_AF-A0A0Q8RLZ2-F1
#
_entry.id   AF-A0A0Q8RLZ2-F1
#
_cell.length_a   1.000
_cell.length_b   1.000
_cell.length_c   1.000
_cell.angle_alpha   90.00
_cell.angle_beta   90.00
_cell.angle_gamma   90.00
#
_symmetry.space_group_name_H-M   'P 1'
#
loop_
_entity.id
_entity.type
_entity.pdbx_description
1 polymer ?
#
loop_
_entity_poly.entity_id
_entity_poly.type
_entity_poly.pdbx_seq_one_letter_code
_entity_poly.pdbx_strand_id
1 'polypeptide(L)'
;MLLVAGALAFVALGVWIAGIAGPPPKPGREWIGWASIIFFGFCGITGFRRVFDSSEQVKISSFGIYCKQWSEQTIPWSEITDISVWEFKRQKSLILQLAHPERYPSTTLLGKMAAVNRALTGGDVAISLTGMDRSFADVLGAVEYFRKTA
;
A
#
# COMPACT_ATOMS: atom_id res chain seq x y z
N MET A 1 10.48 -8.66 6.11
CA MET A 1 10.80 -9.96 6.76
C MET A 1 10.45 -10.01 8.25
N LEU A 2 10.77 -8.98 9.05
CA LEU A 2 10.41 -8.93 10.50
C LEU A 2 8.92 -9.18 10.78
N LEU A 3 8.01 -8.64 9.96
CA LEU A 3 6.56 -8.86 10.10
C LEU A 3 6.16 -10.34 9.96
N VAL A 4 6.78 -11.07 9.04
CA VAL A 4 6.49 -12.51 8.82
C VAL A 4 7.05 -13.35 9.96
N ALA A 5 8.27 -13.05 10.41
CA ALA A 5 8.88 -13.73 11.55
C ALA A 5 8.08 -13.50 12.86
N GLY A 6 7.64 -12.27 13.10
CA GLY A 6 6.77 -11.94 14.23
C GLY A 6 5.43 -12.66 14.15
N ALA A 7 4.78 -12.69 12.98
CA ALA A 7 3.52 -13.42 12.79
C ALA A 7 3.67 -14.92 13.10
N LEU A 8 4.74 -15.56 12.64
CA LEU A 8 5.02 -16.97 12.94
C LEU A 8 5.21 -17.23 14.44
N ALA A 9 5.94 -16.36 15.14
CA ALA A 9 6.13 -16.46 16.59
C ALA A 9 4.79 -16.32 17.34
N PHE A 10 3.94 -15.37 16.95
CA PHE A 10 2.61 -15.19 17.56
C PHE A 10 1.66 -16.34 17.25
N VAL A 11 1.73 -16.94 16.06
CA VAL A 11 0.94 -18.14 15.72
C VAL A 11 1.40 -19.33 16.56
N ALA A 12 2.71 -19.56 16.72
CA ALA A 12 3.23 -20.63 17.57
C ALA A 12 2.80 -20.46 19.05
N LEU A 13 2.86 -19.24 19.58
CA LEU A 13 2.33 -18.92 20.91
C LEU A 13 0.81 -19.15 21.00
N GLY A 14 0.06 -18.77 19.97
CA GLY A 14 -1.37 -19.01 19.87
C GLY A 14 -1.72 -20.51 19.90
N VAL A 15 -0.98 -21.34 19.16
CA VAL A 15 -1.13 -22.81 19.14
C VAL A 15 -0.86 -23.42 20.51
N TRP A 16 0.12 -22.89 21.25
CA TRP A 16 0.39 -23.34 22.62
C TRP A 16 -0.72 -22.92 23.60
N ILE A 17 -1.17 -21.67 23.55
CA ILE A 17 -2.25 -21.16 24.41
C ILE A 17 -3.60 -21.83 24.11
N ALA A 18 -3.86 -22.18 22.85
CA ALA A 18 -5.06 -22.91 22.44
C ALA A 18 -5.08 -24.37 22.91
N GLY A 19 -4.00 -24.86 23.52
CA GLY A 19 -3.90 -26.23 24.01
C GLY A 19 -3.65 -27.28 22.92
N ILE A 20 -3.28 -26.85 21.70
CA ILE A 20 -3.05 -27.76 20.56
C ILE A 20 -1.67 -28.44 20.69
N ALA A 21 -0.67 -27.74 21.23
CA ALA A 21 0.70 -28.24 21.38
C ALA A 21 1.06 -28.66 22.83
N GLY A 22 0.08 -28.77 23.73
CA GLY A 22 0.29 -29.15 25.13
C GLY A 22 -0.85 -28.68 26.05
N PRO A 23 -0.80 -28.97 27.37
CA PRO A 23 -1.81 -28.49 28.30
C PRO A 23 -1.86 -26.95 28.28
N PRO A 24 -3.05 -26.35 28.13
CA PRO A 24 -3.16 -24.90 28.14
C PRO A 24 -2.72 -24.34 29.51
N PRO A 25 -2.01 -23.20 29.55
CA PRO A 25 -1.49 -22.65 30.80
C PRO A 25 -2.60 -22.22 31.78
N LYS A 26 -3.82 -21.93 31.28
CA LYS A 26 -5.02 -21.69 32.08
C LYS A 26 -6.26 -22.27 31.36
N PRO A 27 -6.98 -23.22 31.97
CA PRO A 27 -8.27 -23.71 31.46
C PRO A 27 -9.30 -22.57 31.36
N GLY A 28 -10.10 -22.53 30.29
CA GLY A 28 -11.13 -21.52 30.05
C GLY A 28 -10.67 -20.25 29.33
N ARG A 29 -9.42 -20.21 28.85
CA ARG A 29 -8.83 -19.11 28.05
C ARG A 29 -8.36 -19.56 26.67
N GLU A 30 -8.77 -20.74 26.22
CA GLU A 30 -8.36 -21.33 24.94
C GLU A 30 -8.78 -20.45 23.75
N TRP A 31 -9.90 -19.73 23.88
CA TRP A 31 -10.40 -18.79 22.87
C TRP A 31 -9.41 -17.67 22.52
N ILE A 32 -8.56 -17.26 23.46
CA ILE A 32 -7.51 -16.25 23.22
C ILE A 32 -6.44 -16.81 22.27
N GLY A 33 -6.11 -18.09 22.41
CA GLY A 33 -5.20 -18.79 21.51
C GLY A 33 -5.77 -18.84 20.09
N TRP A 34 -7.04 -19.23 19.94
CA TRP A 34 -7.74 -19.22 18.65
C TRP A 34 -7.83 -17.83 18.02
N ALA A 35 -8.16 -16.80 18.81
CA ALA A 35 -8.19 -15.42 18.33
C ALA A 35 -6.82 -14.96 17.82
N SER A 36 -5.75 -15.28 18.54
CA SER A 36 -4.37 -15.02 18.09
C SER A 36 -4.02 -15.78 16.82
N ILE A 37 -4.34 -17.08 16.71
CA ILE A 37 -4.03 -17.87 15.51
C ILE A 37 -4.75 -17.29 14.29
N ILE A 38 -6.04 -16.98 14.40
CA ILE A 38 -6.82 -16.43 13.29
C ILE A 38 -6.28 -15.06 12.88
N PHE A 39 -6.08 -14.17 13.86
CA PHE A 39 -5.62 -12.80 13.59
C PHE A 39 -4.20 -12.77 13.03
N PHE A 40 -3.23 -13.37 13.75
CA PHE A 40 -1.83 -13.36 13.34
C PHE A 40 -1.55 -14.29 12.16
N GLY A 41 -2.29 -15.39 12.01
CA GLY A 41 -2.22 -16.25 10.84
C GLY A 41 -2.69 -15.53 9.57
N PHE A 42 -3.82 -14.80 9.66
CA PHE A 42 -4.30 -13.97 8.55
C PHE A 42 -3.31 -12.83 8.22
N CYS A 43 -2.81 -12.11 9.22
CA CYS A 43 -1.76 -11.10 9.04
C CYS A 43 -0.47 -11.69 8.44
N GLY A 44 -0.09 -12.91 8.83
CA GLY A 44 1.07 -13.62 8.29
C GLY A 44 0.90 -13.96 6.82
N ILE A 45 -0.25 -14.53 6.43
CA ILE A 45 -0.56 -14.88 5.03
C ILE A 45 -0.61 -13.62 4.15
N THR A 46 -1.30 -12.58 4.60
CA THR A 46 -1.40 -11.32 3.85
C THR A 46 -0.05 -10.62 3.73
N GLY A 47 0.74 -10.60 4.80
CA GLY A 47 2.11 -10.07 4.79
C GLY A 47 3.03 -10.89 3.88
N PHE A 48 2.94 -12.22 3.91
CA PHE A 48 3.70 -13.11 3.03
C PHE A 48 3.34 -12.88 1.56
N ARG A 49 2.05 -12.85 1.23
CA ARG A 49 1.59 -12.51 -0.12
C ARG A 49 2.13 -11.16 -0.56
N ARG A 50 2.12 -10.14 0.30
CA ARG A 50 2.62 -8.80 -0.02
C ARG A 50 4.14 -8.73 -0.20
N VAL A 51 4.91 -9.56 0.51
CA VAL A 51 6.37 -9.65 0.33
C VAL A 51 6.72 -10.37 -0.97
N PHE A 52 5.93 -11.38 -1.36
CA PHE A 52 6.10 -12.09 -2.63
C PHE A 52 5.45 -11.38 -3.82
N ASP A 53 4.53 -10.45 -3.59
CA ASP A 53 3.95 -9.59 -4.60
C ASP A 53 4.95 -8.47 -4.95
N SER A 54 5.97 -8.84 -5.74
CA SER A 54 6.90 -7.91 -6.39
C SER A 54 6.27 -7.20 -7.60
N SER A 55 4.94 -7.16 -7.71
CA SER A 55 4.27 -6.44 -8.79
C SER A 55 4.62 -4.96 -8.70
N GLU A 56 5.11 -4.41 -9.81
CA GLU A 56 5.35 -2.97 -10.00
C GLU A 56 4.10 -2.18 -9.57
N GLN A 57 4.15 -1.57 -8.39
CA GLN A 57 2.99 -0.85 -7.87
C GLN A 57 2.81 0.50 -8.57
N VAL A 58 3.91 1.05 -9.09
CA VAL A 58 3.97 2.31 -9.82
C VAL A 58 4.96 2.18 -10.96
N LYS A 59 4.54 2.56 -12.16
CA LYS A 59 5.36 2.60 -13.37
C LYS A 59 5.21 3.95 -14.03
N ILE A 60 6.33 4.66 -14.18
CA ILE A 60 6.39 5.96 -14.86
C ILE A 60 7.01 5.71 -16.23
N SER A 61 6.32 6.14 -17.29
CA SER A 61 6.74 5.94 -18.68
C SER A 61 6.48 7.19 -19.51
N SER A 62 7.00 7.25 -20.73
CA SER A 62 6.71 8.34 -21.67
C SER A 62 5.22 8.48 -22.02
N PHE A 63 4.43 7.41 -21.86
CA PHE A 63 2.99 7.44 -22.09
C PHE A 63 2.19 7.99 -20.92
N GLY A 64 2.76 7.99 -19.70
CA GLY A 64 2.06 8.41 -18.48
C GLY A 64 2.50 7.67 -17.22
N ILE A 65 1.68 7.79 -16.19
CA ILE A 65 1.88 7.17 -14.87
C ILE A 65 0.86 6.05 -14.67
N TYR A 66 1.35 4.83 -14.47
CA TYR A 66 0.55 3.67 -14.07
C TYR A 66 0.71 3.44 -12.56
N CYS A 67 -0.41 3.21 -11.86
CA CYS A 67 -0.43 2.99 -10.42
C CYS A 67 -1.44 1.91 -10.04
N LYS A 68 -0.97 0.66 -9.87
CA LYS A 68 -1.80 -0.49 -9.50
C LYS A 68 -2.57 -0.27 -8.19
N GLN A 69 -2.02 0.51 -7.26
CA GLN A 69 -2.69 0.87 -6.01
C GLN A 69 -3.96 1.71 -6.23
N TRP A 70 -4.05 2.45 -7.33
CA TRP A 70 -5.19 3.29 -7.69
C TRP A 70 -6.11 2.58 -8.68
N SER A 71 -5.56 2.19 -9.83
CA SER A 71 -6.28 1.56 -10.93
C SER A 71 -5.31 0.79 -11.81
N GLU A 72 -5.79 -0.23 -12.53
CA GLU A 72 -4.99 -0.94 -13.53
C GLU A 72 -4.87 -0.15 -14.86
N GLN A 73 -5.31 1.11 -14.87
CA GLN A 73 -5.20 2.00 -16.02
C GLN A 73 -3.98 2.93 -15.89
N THR A 74 -3.32 3.18 -17.02
CA THR A 74 -2.27 4.20 -17.13
C THR A 74 -2.90 5.58 -17.31
N ILE A 75 -2.55 6.52 -16.44
CA ILE A 75 -2.98 7.92 -16.53
C ILE A 75 -2.00 8.66 -17.46
N PRO A 76 -2.44 9.14 -18.64
CA PRO A 76 -1.55 9.81 -19.58
C PRO A 76 -1.14 11.20 -19.07
N TRP A 77 0.05 11.66 -19.47
CA TRP A 77 0.56 12.98 -19.07
C TRP A 77 -0.37 14.14 -19.43
N SER A 78 -1.10 14.02 -20.54
CA SER A 78 -2.08 15.02 -21.00
C SER A 78 -3.25 15.24 -20.03
N GLU A 79 -3.55 14.25 -19.18
CA GLU A 79 -4.62 14.33 -18.18
C GLU A 79 -4.11 14.84 -16.83
N ILE A 80 -2.78 14.90 -16.63
CA ILE A 80 -2.16 15.33 -15.38
C ILE A 80 -1.90 16.84 -15.48
N THR A 81 -2.75 17.63 -14.83
CA THR A 81 -2.66 19.09 -14.82
C THR A 81 -1.48 19.56 -13.96
N ASP A 82 -1.35 18.97 -12.77
CA ASP A 82 -0.29 19.32 -11.83
C ASP A 82 0.15 18.13 -10.98
N ILE A 83 1.37 18.22 -10.47
CA ILE A 83 1.98 17.20 -9.62
C ILE A 83 2.58 17.90 -8.42
N SER A 84 1.99 17.68 -7.25
CA SER A 84 2.49 18.21 -5.99
C SER A 84 3.02 17.11 -5.10
N VAL A 85 3.83 17.49 -4.11
CA VAL A 85 4.45 16.57 -3.16
C VAL A 85 3.81 16.78 -1.80
N TRP A 86 3.25 15.72 -1.25
CA TRP A 86 2.72 15.73 0.12
C TRP A 86 3.62 14.90 1.03
N GLU A 87 4.08 15.52 2.12
CA GLU A 87 4.85 14.82 3.15
C GLU A 87 4.04 14.74 4.45
N PHE A 88 3.84 13.52 4.95
CA PHE A 88 3.20 13.29 6.23
C PHE A 88 4.02 12.30 7.06
N LYS A 89 4.44 12.70 8.27
CA LYS A 89 5.22 11.86 9.21
C LYS A 89 6.41 11.14 8.55
N ARG A 90 7.25 11.86 7.80
CA ARG A 90 8.41 11.33 7.02
C ARG A 90 8.05 10.40 5.86
N GLN A 91 6.77 10.25 5.52
CA GLN A 91 6.32 9.54 4.32
C GLN A 91 6.04 10.56 3.24
N LYS A 92 6.74 10.45 2.11
CA LYS A 92 6.53 11.30 0.94
C LYS A 92 5.61 10.61 -0.04
N SER A 93 4.62 11.35 -0.53
CA SER A 93 3.65 10.91 -1.51
C SER A 93 3.56 11.93 -2.64
N LEU A 94 3.44 11.44 -3.87
CA LEU A 94 3.12 12.29 -5.03
C LEU A 94 1.62 12.43 -5.13
N ILE A 95 1.17 13.66 -5.30
CA ILE A 95 -0.23 14.00 -5.46
C ILE A 95 -0.41 14.45 -6.91
N LEU A 96 -1.15 13.67 -7.68
CA LEU A 96 -1.50 14.01 -9.05
C LEU A 96 -2.84 14.73 -9.05
N GLN A 97 -2.88 15.90 -9.69
CA GLN A 97 -4.11 16.60 -10.03
C GLN A 97 -4.48 16.27 -11.48
N LEU A 98 -5.67 15.72 -11.67
CA LEU A 98 -6.15 15.33 -12.99
C LEU A 98 -7.13 16.38 -13.51
N ALA A 99 -7.09 16.63 -14.82
CA ALA A 99 -8.10 17.45 -15.48
C ALA A 99 -9.50 16.81 -15.35
N HIS A 100 -9.58 15.49 -15.56
CA HIS A 100 -10.82 14.72 -15.52
C HIS A 100 -10.68 13.46 -14.65
N PRO A 101 -10.70 13.59 -13.31
CA PRO A 101 -10.54 12.47 -12.38
C PRO A 101 -11.66 11.42 -12.53
N GLU A 102 -12.87 11.85 -12.94
CA GLU A 102 -14.03 10.99 -13.18
C GLU A 102 -13.75 9.85 -14.18
N ARG A 103 -12.81 10.10 -15.12
CA ARG A 103 -12.46 9.17 -16.20
C ARG A 103 -11.56 8.03 -15.72
N TYR A 104 -10.92 8.20 -14.57
CA TYR A 104 -9.98 7.25 -13.99
C TYR A 104 -10.43 6.83 -12.58
N PRO A 105 -11.61 6.17 -12.46
CA PRO A 105 -12.09 5.72 -11.17
C PRO A 105 -11.15 4.68 -10.58
N SER A 106 -10.93 4.75 -9.27
CA SER A 106 -10.13 3.74 -8.59
C SER A 106 -10.83 2.40 -8.61
N THR A 107 -10.08 1.31 -8.77
CA THR A 107 -10.60 -0.04 -8.58
C THR A 107 -10.38 -0.56 -7.16
N THR A 108 -9.67 0.19 -6.32
CA THR A 108 -9.22 -0.24 -5.00
C THR A 108 -9.92 0.50 -3.85
N LEU A 109 -9.73 -0.01 -2.63
CA LEU A 109 -10.20 0.63 -1.40
C LEU A 109 -9.64 2.05 -1.23
N LEU A 110 -8.51 2.38 -1.87
CA LEU A 110 -7.91 3.71 -1.81
C LEU A 110 -8.80 4.79 -2.43
N GLY A 111 -9.47 4.54 -3.55
CA GLY A 111 -10.31 5.59 -4.11
C GLY A 111 -11.74 5.62 -3.59
N LYS A 112 -12.14 4.68 -2.72
CA LYS A 112 -13.22 4.98 -1.75
C LYS A 112 -12.82 6.10 -0.78
N MET A 113 -11.52 6.30 -0.58
CA MET A 113 -10.96 7.43 0.17
C MET A 113 -10.47 8.57 -0.74
N ALA A 114 -10.76 8.54 -2.05
CA ALA A 114 -10.36 9.58 -3.00
C ALA A 114 -10.86 10.96 -2.58
N ALA A 115 -12.14 11.05 -2.19
CA ALA A 115 -12.74 12.31 -1.74
C ALA A 115 -12.05 12.88 -0.49
N VAL A 116 -11.65 12.00 0.44
CA VAL A 116 -10.92 12.38 1.65
C VAL A 116 -9.49 12.79 1.33
N ASN A 117 -8.81 12.07 0.42
CA ASN A 117 -7.48 12.43 -0.05
C ASN A 117 -7.50 13.78 -0.78
N ARG A 118 -8.51 14.06 -1.60
CA ARG A 118 -8.68 15.35 -2.26
C ARG A 118 -8.88 16.48 -1.26
N ALA A 119 -9.67 16.26 -0.22
CA ALA A 119 -9.87 17.22 0.85
C ALA A 119 -8.59 17.47 1.69
N LEU A 120 -7.76 16.45 1.90
CA LEU A 120 -6.55 16.54 2.73
C LEU A 120 -5.31 17.04 1.99
N THR A 121 -5.14 16.64 0.73
CA THR A 121 -3.90 16.85 -0.04
C THR A 121 -4.08 17.80 -1.22
N GLY A 122 -5.33 18.17 -1.55
CA GLY A 122 -5.63 19.08 -2.65
C GLY A 122 -5.46 18.45 -4.04
N GLY A 123 -5.29 17.14 -4.16
CA GLY A 123 -5.26 16.46 -5.47
C GLY A 123 -5.98 15.13 -5.50
N ASP A 124 -6.15 14.63 -6.72
CA ASP A 124 -7.09 13.56 -7.03
C ASP A 124 -6.51 12.17 -6.74
N VAL A 125 -5.21 11.97 -7.00
CA VAL A 125 -4.54 10.68 -6.83
C VAL A 125 -3.31 10.84 -5.95
N ALA A 126 -3.31 10.20 -4.79
CA ALA A 126 -2.16 10.15 -3.90
C ALA A 126 -1.39 8.84 -4.09
N ILE A 127 -0.16 8.94 -4.58
CA ILE A 127 0.76 7.82 -4.79
C ILE A 127 1.78 7.85 -3.66
N SER A 128 1.70 6.91 -2.73
CA SER A 128 2.72 6.79 -1.70
C SER A 128 3.98 6.16 -2.28
N LEU A 129 5.12 6.83 -2.11
CA LEU A 129 6.43 6.32 -2.50
C LEU A 129 7.10 5.50 -1.37
N THR A 130 6.35 5.25 -0.30
CA THR A 130 6.85 4.52 0.88
C THR A 130 7.14 3.06 0.53
N GLY A 131 8.40 2.64 0.69
CA GLY A 131 8.81 1.25 0.47
C GLY A 131 9.09 0.89 -1.00
N MET A 132 9.27 1.88 -1.87
CA MET A 132 9.81 1.65 -3.22
C MET A 132 11.34 1.49 -3.18
N ASP A 133 11.87 0.74 -4.14
CA ASP A 133 13.31 0.51 -4.29
C ASP A 133 14.08 1.76 -4.76
N ARG A 134 13.38 2.78 -5.28
CA ARG A 134 13.96 4.02 -5.81
C ARG A 134 13.75 5.19 -4.86
N SER A 135 14.71 6.12 -4.84
CA SER A 135 14.63 7.29 -3.99
C SER A 135 13.55 8.26 -4.49
N PHE A 136 12.96 9.02 -3.58
CA PHE A 136 11.98 10.06 -3.92
C PHE A 136 12.53 11.06 -4.96
N ALA A 137 13.82 11.40 -4.87
CA ALA A 137 14.48 12.31 -5.79
C ALA A 137 14.58 11.72 -7.21
N ASP A 138 14.86 10.42 -7.35
CA ASP A 138 14.90 9.76 -8.65
C ASP A 138 13.51 9.75 -9.31
N VAL A 139 12.46 9.52 -8.52
CA VAL A 139 11.07 9.52 -9.01
C VAL A 139 10.68 10.92 -9.47
N LEU A 140 10.97 11.96 -8.69
CA LEU A 140 10.69 13.34 -9.06
C LEU A 140 11.47 13.75 -10.32
N GLY A 141 12.74 13.37 -10.41
CA GLY A 141 13.57 13.61 -11.59
C GLY A 141 13.04 12.91 -12.84
N ALA A 142 12.53 11.68 -12.71
CA ALA A 142 11.88 10.98 -13.83
C ALA A 142 10.58 11.68 -14.26
N VAL A 143 9.76 12.13 -13.32
CA VAL A 143 8.54 12.91 -13.60
C VAL A 143 8.89 14.20 -14.35
N GLU A 144 9.88 14.95 -13.88
CA GLU A 144 10.30 16.20 -14.55
C GLU A 144 10.88 15.95 -15.94
N TYR A 145 11.66 14.88 -16.12
CA TYR A 145 12.22 14.50 -17.41
C TYR A 145 11.13 14.17 -18.42
N PHE A 146 10.19 13.29 -18.06
CA PHE A 146 9.12 12.88 -18.96
C PHE A 146 8.09 13.99 -19.21
N ARG A 147 7.82 14.86 -18.22
CA ARG A 147 6.95 16.03 -18.41
C ARG A 147 7.53 17.03 -19.43
N LYS A 148 8.85 17.14 -19.53
CA LYS A 148 9.51 18.00 -20.53
C LYS A 148 9.52 17.41 -21.94
N THR A 149 9.33 16.10 -22.07
CA THR A 149 9.40 15.37 -23.35
C THR A 149 8.04 14.89 -23.87
N ALA A 150 6.97 15.05 -23.08
CA ALA A 150 5.58 14.79 -23.45
C ALA A 150 4.89 16.08 -23.93
#